data_AF-A0A9X1XBX7-F1
#
_entry.id   AF-A0A9X1XBX7-F1
#
_cell.length_a   1.000
_cell.length_b   1.000
_cell.length_c   1.000
_cell.angle_alpha   90.00
_cell.angle_beta   90.00
_cell.angle_gamma   90.00
#
_symmetry.space_group_name_H-M   'P 1'
#
loop_
_entity.id
_entity.type
_entity.pdbx_description
1 polymer ?
#
loop_
_entity_poly.entity_id
_entity_poly.type
_entity_poly.pdbx_seq_one_letter_code
_entity_poly.pdbx_strand_id
1 'polypeptide(L)'
;MIYIYLILVNVIAFWLMHHDKEAAKAGKWRTPERRLWLFAIIGGACGIWAGMVQFRHKTKHPSFQVGVPLLVLADIFIIARYFI
;
A
#
# COMPACT_ATOMS: atom_id res chain seq x y z
N MET A 1 -4.42 -6.69 19.38
CA MET A 1 -4.61 -7.58 18.22
C MET A 1 -4.70 -6.80 16.90
N ILE A 2 -5.54 -5.75 16.81
CA ILE A 2 -5.68 -4.90 15.60
C ILE A 2 -4.36 -4.28 15.11
N TYR A 3 -3.49 -3.81 16.03
CA TYR A 3 -2.20 -3.22 15.68
C TYR A 3 -1.24 -4.22 15.02
N ILE A 4 -1.20 -5.47 15.52
CA ILE A 4 -0.36 -6.54 14.95
C ILE A 4 -0.86 -6.91 13.55
N TYR A 5 -2.18 -6.98 13.37
CA TYR A 5 -2.79 -7.19 12.07
C TYR A 5 -2.41 -6.08 11.07
N LEU A 6 -2.54 -4.82 11.47
CA LEU A 6 -2.16 -3.68 10.62
C LEU A 6 -0.67 -3.70 10.27
N ILE A 7 0.21 -3.99 11.23
CA ILE A 7 1.65 -4.10 10.97
C ILE A 7 1.92 -5.21 9.94
N LEU A 8 1.35 -6.39 10.11
CA LEU A 8 1.51 -7.51 9.16
C LEU A 8 1.02 -7.15 7.76
N VAL A 9 -0.19 -6.58 7.64
CA VAL A 9 -0.76 -6.19 6.35
C VAL A 9 0.09 -5.12 5.67
N ASN A 10 0.61 -4.14 6.41
CA ASN A 10 1.49 -3.11 5.86
C ASN A 10 2.85 -3.68 5.40
N VAL A 11 3.44 -4.61 6.14
CA VAL A 11 4.68 -5.29 5.74
C VAL A 11 4.48 -6.10 4.46
N ILE A 12 3.38 -6.85 4.36
CA ILE A 12 3.03 -7.64 3.16
C ILE A 12 2.79 -6.70 1.97
N ALA A 13 2.05 -5.60 2.18
CA ALA A 13 1.76 -4.65 1.11
C ALA A 13 3.01 -3.92 0.61
N PHE A 14 3.96 -3.62 1.50
CA PHE A 14 5.27 -3.07 1.14
C PHE A 14 6.08 -4.07 0.29
N TRP A 15 6.13 -5.35 0.71
CA TRP A 15 6.80 -6.42 -0.04
C TRP A 15 6.18 -6.64 -1.42
N LEU A 16 4.85 -6.57 -1.52
CA LEU A 16 4.16 -6.66 -2.79
C LEU A 16 4.59 -5.53 -3.75
N MET A 17 4.78 -4.33 -3.23
CA MET A 17 5.26 -3.18 -3.99
C MET A 17 6.73 -3.32 -4.43
N HIS A 18 7.56 -3.94 -3.59
CA HIS A 18 8.93 -4.30 -3.95
C HIS A 18 8.95 -5.31 -5.10
N HIS A 19 8.19 -6.40 -4.96
CA HIS A 19 8.09 -7.45 -5.97
C HIS A 19 7.53 -6.91 -7.29
N ASP A 20 6.56 -5.98 -7.26
CA ASP A 20 6.04 -5.33 -8.46
C ASP A 20 7.14 -4.53 -9.20
N LYS A 21 7.99 -3.82 -8.46
CA LYS A 21 9.15 -3.13 -9.05
C LYS A 21 10.18 -4.10 -9.63
N GLU A 22 10.47 -5.20 -8.95
CA GLU A 22 11.40 -6.22 -9.46
C GLU A 22 10.85 -6.87 -10.72
N ALA A 23 9.56 -7.22 -10.76
CA ALA A 23 8.89 -7.74 -11.93
C ALA A 23 8.94 -6.73 -13.11
N ALA A 24 8.72 -5.43 -12.82
CA ALA A 24 8.82 -4.37 -13.82
C ALA A 24 10.24 -4.21 -14.39
N LYS A 25 11.29 -4.46 -13.59
CA LYS A 25 12.69 -4.44 -14.05
C LYS A 25 13.05 -5.70 -14.84
N ALA A 26 12.56 -6.86 -14.42
CA ALA A 26 12.86 -8.16 -15.03
C ALA A 26 12.00 -8.46 -16.28
N GLY A 27 11.13 -7.54 -16.70
CA GLY A 27 10.20 -7.77 -17.83
C GLY A 27 9.17 -8.87 -17.57
N LYS A 28 8.98 -9.26 -16.29
CA LYS A 28 8.03 -10.30 -15.89
C LYS A 28 6.62 -9.72 -15.76
N TRP A 29 5.63 -10.61 -15.61
CA TRP A 29 4.24 -10.21 -15.44
C TRP A 29 4.08 -9.27 -14.24
N ARG A 30 3.57 -8.06 -14.48
CA ARG A 30 3.33 -7.06 -13.44
C ARG A 30 2.15 -7.46 -12.56
N THR A 31 2.21 -7.07 -11.30
CA THR A 31 1.11 -7.32 -10.36
C THR A 31 -0.09 -6.46 -10.78
N PRO A 32 -1.29 -7.03 -10.92
CA PRO A 32 -2.47 -6.26 -11.27
C PRO A 32 -2.75 -5.21 -10.18
N GLU A 33 -3.00 -3.97 -10.59
CA GLU A 33 -3.25 -2.84 -9.71
C GLU A 33 -4.35 -3.11 -8.69
N ARG A 34 -5.33 -3.93 -9.06
CA ARG A 34 -6.43 -4.35 -8.19
C ARG A 34 -5.94 -5.01 -6.90
N ARG A 35 -4.84 -5.78 -6.91
CA ARG A 35 -4.30 -6.38 -5.68
C ARG A 35 -3.75 -5.31 -4.74
N LEU A 36 -3.02 -4.33 -5.28
CA LEU A 36 -2.51 -3.20 -4.49
C LEU A 36 -3.68 -2.43 -3.86
N TRP A 37 -4.73 -2.14 -4.62
CA TRP A 37 -5.93 -1.50 -4.08
C TRP A 37 -6.62 -2.32 -2.99
N LEU A 38 -6.73 -3.64 -3.15
CA LEU A 38 -7.29 -4.52 -2.13
C LEU A 38 -6.49 -4.45 -0.82
N PHE A 39 -5.16 -4.52 -0.89
CA PHE A 39 -4.31 -4.38 0.30
C PHE A 39 -4.43 -2.99 0.91
N ALA A 40 -4.54 -1.92 0.10
CA ALA A 40 -4.76 -0.57 0.60
C ALA A 40 -6.08 -0.47 1.40
N ILE A 41 -7.17 -1.03 0.87
CA ILE A 41 -8.51 -0.98 1.50
C ILE A 41 -8.58 -1.80 2.79
N ILE A 42 -7.82 -2.90 2.89
CA ILE A 42 -7.82 -3.80 4.06
C ILE A 42 -6.98 -3.21 5.23
N GLY A 43 -6.31 -2.06 5.03
CA GLY A 43 -5.50 -1.40 6.07
C GLY A 43 -3.98 -1.44 5.80
N GLY A 44 -3.58 -1.78 4.58
CA GLY A 44 -2.19 -1.78 4.10
C GLY A 44 -1.79 -0.50 3.37
N ALA A 45 -2.62 0.55 3.41
CA ALA A 45 -2.39 1.76 2.61
C ALA A 45 -1.05 2.43 2.96
N CYS A 46 -0.67 2.44 4.25
CA CYS A 46 0.61 2.99 4.71
C CYS A 46 1.82 2.25 4.10
N GLY A 47 1.78 0.92 4.03
CA GLY A 47 2.83 0.06 3.49
C GLY A 47 2.97 0.22 1.97
N ILE A 48 1.84 0.36 1.27
CA ILE A 48 1.82 0.68 -0.16
C ILE A 48 2.39 2.07 -0.41
N TRP A 49 2.01 3.07 0.39
CA TRP A 49 2.53 4.42 0.26
C TRP A 49 4.03 4.48 0.51
N ALA A 50 4.50 3.82 1.58
CA ALA A 50 5.92 3.68 1.87
C ALA A 50 6.67 3.00 0.71
N GLY A 51 6.09 1.94 0.13
CA GLY A 51 6.62 1.27 -1.05
C GLY A 51 6.68 2.20 -2.27
N MET A 52 5.63 2.99 -2.54
CA MET A 52 5.61 3.96 -3.63
C MET A 52 6.73 4.99 -3.51
N VAL A 53 6.91 5.56 -2.32
CA VAL A 53 7.92 6.60 -2.06
C VAL A 53 9.33 6.01 -2.12
N GLN A 54 9.57 4.90 -1.43
CA GLN A 54 10.89 4.25 -1.36
C GLN A 54 11.35 3.76 -2.73
N PHE A 55 10.44 3.14 -3.47
CA PHE A 55 10.76 2.55 -4.75
C PHE A 55 10.57 3.52 -5.92
N ARG A 56 10.01 4.72 -5.68
CA ARG A 56 9.56 5.68 -6.69
C ARG A 56 8.78 4.99 -7.81
N HIS A 57 8.01 3.98 -7.43
CA HIS A 57 7.27 3.13 -8.35
C HIS A 57 5.79 3.53 -8.31
N LYS A 58 5.17 3.66 -9.48
CA LYS A 58 3.79 4.14 -9.66
C LYS A 58 3.45 5.51 -9.07
N THR A 59 4.44 6.38 -8.87
CA THR A 59 4.23 7.77 -8.42
C THR A 59 3.64 8.70 -9.50
N LYS A 60 3.65 8.28 -10.77
CA LYS A 60 3.05 9.03 -11.90
C LYS A 60 1.62 8.58 -12.25
N HIS A 61 1.08 7.57 -11.56
CA HIS A 61 -0.29 7.13 -11.79
C HIS A 61 -1.24 7.97 -10.94
N PRO A 62 -2.08 8.84 -11.53
CA PRO A 62 -2.92 9.78 -10.78
C PRO A 62 -3.86 9.07 -9.80
N SER A 63 -4.37 7.89 -10.16
CA SER A 63 -5.20 7.08 -9.27
C SER A 63 -4.48 6.68 -7.98
N PHE A 64 -3.22 6.25 -8.08
CA PHE A 64 -2.41 5.86 -6.90
C PHE A 64 -1.93 7.08 -6.12
N GLN A 65 -1.55 8.15 -6.82
CA GLN A 65 -1.06 9.38 -6.19
C GLN A 65 -2.11 10.05 -5.29
N VAL A 66 -3.38 10.01 -5.68
CA VAL A 66 -4.48 10.61 -4.90
C VAL A 66 -5.13 9.60 -3.97
N GLY A 67 -5.43 8.40 -4.45
CA GLY A 67 -6.23 7.47 -3.65
C GLY A 67 -5.45 6.70 -2.58
N VAL A 68 -4.13 6.47 -2.72
CA VAL A 68 -3.35 5.86 -1.63
C VAL A 68 -3.24 6.80 -0.42
N PRO A 69 -2.88 8.10 -0.56
CA PRO A 69 -2.91 9.03 0.57
C PRO A 69 -4.30 9.18 1.20
N LEU A 70 -5.36 9.17 0.38
CA LEU A 70 -6.73 9.22 0.88
C LEU A 70 -7.05 8.01 1.77
N LEU A 71 -6.65 6.81 1.35
CA LEU A 71 -6.83 5.58 2.14
C LEU A 71 -5.96 5.58 3.40
N VAL A 72 -4.75 6.13 3.34
CA VAL A 72 -3.90 6.31 4.54
C VAL A 72 -4.59 7.21 5.56
N LEU A 73 -5.21 8.31 5.13
CA LEU A 73 -5.97 9.19 6.03
C LEU A 73 -7.17 8.45 6.64
N ALA A 74 -7.86 7.61 5.86
CA ALA A 74 -8.95 6.78 6.37
C ALA A 74 -8.45 5.76 7.41
N ASP A 75 -7.34 5.09 7.15
CA ASP A 75 -6.71 4.14 8.09
C ASP A 75 -6.33 4.86 9.41
N ILE A 76 -5.71 6.05 9.32
CA ILE A 76 -5.36 6.85 10.50
C ILE A 76 -6.61 7.25 11.28
N PHE A 77 -7.67 7.68 10.59
CA PHE A 77 -8.93 8.06 11.24
C PHE A 77 -9.57 6.88 11.97
N ILE A 78 -9.57 5.69 11.37
CA ILE A 78 -10.06 4.46 11.99
C ILE A 78 -9.23 4.15 13.23
N ILE A 79 -7.89 4.14 13.12
CA ILE A 79 -7.00 3.87 14.25
C ILE A 79 -7.22 4.87 15.39
N ALA A 80 -7.33 6.17 15.08
CA ALA A 80 -7.58 7.21 16.07
C ALA A 80 -8.92 7.02 16.79
N ARG A 81 -9.97 6.59 16.08
CA ARG A 81 -11.28 6.29 16.67
C ARG A 81 -11.26 5.05 17.58
N TYR A 82 -10.44 4.05 17.27
CA TYR A 82 -10.26 2.87 18.14
C TYR A 82 -9.36 3.15 19.36
N PHE A 83 -8.63 4.27 19.37
CA PHE A 83 -7.75 4.67 20.47
C PHE A 83 -8.46 5.53 21.54
N ILE A 84 -9.59 6.16 21.19
CA ILE A 84 -10.44 6.99 22.06
C ILE A 84 -11.62 6.17 22.57
#